data_AF-A0AAV0WHK3-F1
#
_entry.id   AF-A0AAV0WHK3-F1
#
_cell.length_a   1.000
_cell.length_b   1.000
_cell.length_c   1.000
_cell.angle_alpha   90.00
_cell.angle_beta   90.00
_cell.angle_gamma   90.00
#
_symmetry.space_group_name_H-M   'P 1'
#
loop_
_entity.id
_entity.type
_entity.pdbx_description
1 polymer ?
#
loop_
_entity_poly.entity_id
_entity_poly.type
_entity_poly.pdbx_seq_one_letter_code
_entity_poly.pdbx_strand_id
1 'polypeptide(L)' 'MNAPPTFEPFVLHDGEKKIVKELDTKVVNAAIFSINEDHTLGNMIRNQLLRDPNVLFAGYKLPHPLEHKFELRI' A
#
# COMPACT_ATOMS: atom_id res chain seq x y z
N MET A 1 -3.63 -21.97 20.15
CA MET A 1 -3.03 -21.72 18.82
C MET A 1 -3.81 -20.57 18.22
N ASN A 2 -3.20 -19.39 18.09
CA ASN A 2 -3.86 -18.18 17.55
C ASN A 2 -3.18 -17.74 16.24
N ALA A 3 -2.53 -18.68 15.54
CA ALA A 3 -1.88 -18.38 14.28
C ALA A 3 -2.96 -18.20 13.20
N PRO A 4 -2.88 -17.13 12.39
CA PRO A 4 -3.79 -16.95 11.27
C PRO A 4 -3.62 -18.05 10.22
N PRO A 5 -4.67 -18.39 9.46
CA PRO A 5 -4.59 -19.23 8.27
C PRO A 5 -3.57 -18.72 7.25
N THR A 6 -2.89 -19.64 6.57
CA THR A 6 -1.83 -19.30 5.60
C THR A 6 -2.32 -18.63 4.32
N PHE A 7 -3.63 -18.62 4.05
CA PHE A 7 -4.21 -18.00 2.85
C PHE A 7 -4.66 -16.56 3.04
N GLU A 8 -4.83 -16.09 4.28
CA GLU A 8 -5.20 -14.71 4.60
C GLU A 8 -4.29 -13.64 3.94
N PRO A 9 -2.97 -13.84 3.79
CA PRO A 9 -2.09 -12.87 3.16
C PRO A 9 -2.45 -12.43 1.73
N PHE A 10 -3.13 -13.29 0.97
CA PHE A 10 -3.38 -13.07 -0.46
C PHE A 10 -4.85 -13.21 -0.87
N VAL A 11 -5.70 -13.75 0.01
CA VAL A 11 -7.15 -13.81 -0.21
C VAL A 11 -7.81 -12.62 0.47
N LEU A 12 -8.55 -11.82 -0.28
CA LEU A 12 -9.38 -10.76 0.30
C LEU A 12 -10.64 -11.36 0.94
N HIS A 13 -11.01 -10.85 2.10
CA HIS A 13 -12.27 -11.21 2.74
C HIS A 13 -13.46 -10.43 2.15
N ASP A 14 -14.67 -10.94 2.38
CA ASP A 14 -15.89 -10.29 1.90
C ASP A 14 -16.02 -8.86 2.46
N GLY A 15 -16.14 -7.89 1.55
CA GLY A 15 -16.22 -6.46 1.87
C GLY A 15 -14.88 -5.74 1.90
N GLU A 16 -13.76 -6.45 1.81
CA GLU A 16 -12.43 -5.86 1.78
C GLU A 16 -12.03 -5.43 0.36
N LYS A 17 -11.57 -4.19 0.21
CA LYS A 17 -11.11 -3.65 -1.07
C LYS A 17 -9.62 -3.87 -1.21
N LYS A 18 -9.18 -4.32 -2.40
CA LYS A 18 -7.75 -4.45 -2.72
C LYS A 18 -6.97 -3.14 -2.56
N ILE A 19 -7.60 -2.02 -2.92
CA ILE A 19 -7.02 -0.68 -2.91
C ILE A 19 -8.04 0.29 -2.31
N VAL A 20 -7.60 1.09 -1.34
CA VAL A 20 -8.35 2.21 -0.78
C VAL A 20 -7.52 3.48 -0.96
N LYS A 21 -8.14 4.52 -1.52
CA LYS A 21 -7.51 5.82 -1.73
C LYS A 21 -8.06 6.83 -0.73
N GLU A 22 -7.16 7.55 -0.08
CA GLU A 22 -7.45 8.66 0.81
C GLU A 22 -6.65 9.88 0.35
N LEU A 23 -7.26 11.07 0.37
CA LEU A 23 -6.55 12.31 0.03
C LEU A 23 -5.76 12.79 1.25
N ASP A 24 -4.49 13.13 1.06
CA ASP A 24 -3.67 13.71 2.14
C ASP A 24 -4.06 15.18 2.32
N THR A 25 -4.65 15.51 3.46
CA THR A 25 -5.10 16.88 3.76
C THR A 25 -3.95 17.81 4.17
N LYS A 26 -2.77 17.26 4.46
CA LYS A 26 -1.61 18.04 4.92
C LYS A 26 -0.80 18.62 3.76
N VAL A 27 -0.87 18.02 2.57
CA VAL A 27 -0.10 18.41 1.40
C VAL A 27 -1.02 18.46 0.18
N VAL A 28 -0.93 19.55 -0.60
CA VAL A 28 -1.70 19.70 -1.83
C VAL A 28 -1.29 18.67 -2.88
N ASN A 29 -2.26 18.13 -3.62
CA ASN A 29 -2.05 17.13 -4.67
C ASN A 29 -1.35 15.84 -4.20
N ALA A 30 -1.55 15.45 -2.93
CA ALA A 30 -1.04 14.20 -2.37
C ALA A 30 -2.18 13.24 -1.99
N ALA A 31 -1.92 11.94 -2.10
CA ALA A 31 -2.85 10.87 -1.72
C ALA A 31 -2.12 9.69 -1.09
N ILE A 32 -2.82 8.99 -0.21
CA ILE A 32 -2.37 7.75 0.42
C ILE A 32 -3.22 6.60 -0.13
N PHE A 33 -2.55 5.58 -0.64
CA PHE A 33 -3.14 4.35 -1.15
C PHE A 33 -2.81 3.22 -0.19
N SER A 34 -3.85 2.66 0.42
CA SER A 34 -3.78 1.43 1.22
C SER A 34 -4.00 0.24 0.29
N ILE A 35 -3.01 -0.66 0.19
CA ILE A 35 -3.04 -1.81 -0.73
C ILE A 35 -2.73 -3.09 0.03
N ASN A 36 -3.59 -4.11 -0.12
CA ASN A 36 -3.43 -5.42 0.54
C ASN A 36 -2.47 -6.32 -0.23
N GLU A 37 -1.20 -5.94 -0.21
CA GLU A 37 -0.07 -6.58 -0.89
C GLU A 37 1.20 -6.37 -0.05
N ASP A 38 2.32 -6.93 -0.50
CA ASP A 38 3.60 -6.88 0.19
C ASP A 38 4.65 -5.96 -0.48
N HIS A 39 5.90 -6.11 -0.05
CA HIS A 39 7.05 -5.38 -0.59
C HIS A 39 7.28 -5.60 -2.08
N THR A 40 6.87 -6.74 -2.64
CA THR A 40 7.04 -7.08 -4.06
C THR A 40 6.39 -6.01 -4.92
N LEU A 41 5.12 -5.71 -4.65
CA LEU A 41 4.38 -4.70 -5.38
C LEU A 41 4.74 -3.28 -4.91
N GLY A 42 4.84 -3.06 -3.59
CA GLY A 42 5.13 -1.74 -3.03
C GLY A 42 6.45 -1.14 -3.55
N ASN A 43 7.52 -1.95 -3.58
CA ASN A 43 8.82 -1.50 -4.07
C ASN A 43 8.83 -1.29 -5.59
N MET A 44 8.18 -2.18 -6.35
CA MET A 44 8.09 -2.06 -7.81
C MET A 44 7.40 -0.76 -8.22
N ILE A 45 6.22 -0.47 -7.63
CA ILE A 45 5.45 0.73 -7.93
C ILE A 45 6.22 1.98 -7.51
N ARG A 46 6.78 2.01 -6.28
CA ARG A 46 7.58 3.14 -5.80
C ARG A 46 8.73 3.46 -6.77
N ASN A 47 9.49 2.44 -7.17
CA ASN A 47 10.63 2.65 -8.06
C ASN A 47 10.22 3.20 -9.41
N GLN A 48 9.05 2.81 -9.91
CA GLN A 48 8.56 3.31 -11.19
C GLN A 48 7.99 4.72 -11.11
N LEU A 49 7.30 5.05 -10.02
CA LEU A 49 6.81 6.42 -9.76
C LEU A 49 7.96 7.41 -9.61
N LEU A 50 9.05 7.03 -8.93
CA LEU A 50 10.23 7.89 -8.78
C LEU A 50 10.96 8.19 -10.09
N ARG A 51 10.63 7.50 -11.19
CA ARG A 51 11.18 7.78 -12.53
C ARG A 51 10.33 8.78 -13.31
N ASP A 52 9.08 9.03 -12.91
CA ASP A 52 8.20 9.98 -13.58
C ASP A 52 8.54 11.41 -13.12
N PRO A 53 8.94 12.31 -14.04
CA PRO A 53 9.30 13.69 -13.69
C PRO A 53 8.12 14.51 -13.13
N ASN A 54 6.87 14.07 -13.30
CA ASN A 54 5.69 14.73 -12.75
C ASN A 54 5.39 14.32 -11.31
N VAL A 55 6.05 13.28 -10.80
CA VAL A 55 5.87 12.79 -9.43
C VAL A 55 6.87 13.48 -8.52
N LEU A 56 6.37 14.32 -7.62
CA LEU A 56 7.19 15.06 -6.66
C LEU A 56 7.66 14.19 -5.48
N PHE A 57 6.85 13.21 -5.09
CA PHE A 57 7.12 12.33 -3.97
C PHE A 57 6.52 10.95 -4.24
N ALA A 58 7.25 9.89 -3.87
CA ALA A 58 6.70 8.54 -3.80
C ALA A 58 7.41 7.74 -2.71
N GLY A 59 6.64 7.23 -1.77
CA GLY A 59 7.15 6.40 -0.67
C GLY A 59 6.10 5.39 -0.22
N TYR A 60 6.55 4.19 0.15
CA TYR A 60 5.67 3.19 0.74
C TYR A 60 6.22 2.69 2.08
N LYS A 61 5.33 2.21 2.94
CA LYS A 61 5.68 1.53 4.19
C LYS A 61 4.72 0.37 4.45
N LEU A 62 5.20 -0.67 5.13
CA LEU A 62 4.34 -1.63 5.81
C LEU A 62 4.14 -1.15 7.25
N PRO A 63 2.90 -0.80 7.68
CA PRO A 63 2.65 -0.36 9.06
C PRO A 63 3.01 -1.42 10.09
N HIS A 64 2.80 -2.70 9.76
CA HIS A 64 3.09 -3.83 10.63
C HIS A 64 3.48 -5.08 9.81
N PRO A 65 4.52 -5.86 10.20
CA PRO A 65 5.00 -6.99 9.40
C PRO A 65 4.07 -8.21 9.39
N LEU A 66 3.14 -8.31 10.35
CA LEU A 66 2.12 -9.38 10.37
C LEU A 66 0.88 -9.04 9.53
N GLU A 67 0.81 -7.83 8.97
CA GLU A 67 -0.30 -7.41 8.11
C GLU A 67 0.20 -7.34 6.67
N HIS A 68 -0.50 -8.02 5.75
CA HIS A 68 -0.18 -8.00 4.33
C HIS A 68 -0.81 -6.79 3.65
N LYS A 69 -0.40 -5.61 4.12
CA LYS A 69 -0.90 -4.33 3.66
C LYS A 69 0.21 -3.29 3.71
N PHE A 70 0.39 -2.56 2.61
CA PHE A 70 1.26 -1.39 2.57
C PHE A 70 0.49 -0.11 2.30
N GLU A 71 1.03 0.99 2.80
CA GLU A 71 0.58 2.35 2.49
C GLU A 71 1.58 2.98 1.51
N LEU A 72 1.10 3.39 0.34
CA LEU A 72 1.85 4.14 -0.65
C LEU A 72 1.35 5.58 -0.68
N ARG A 73 2.26 6.52 -0.47
CA ARG A 73 1.99 7.95 -0.55
C ARG A 73 2.65 8.53 -1.79
N ILE A 74 1.87 9.27 -2.57
CA ILE A 74 2.26 9.96 -3.80
C ILE A 74 1.73 11.39 -3.70
#